data_AF-Q2R2E3-F1
#
_entry.id   AF-Q2R2E3-F1
#
_cell.length_a   1.000
_cell.length_b   1.000
_cell.length_c   1.000
_cell.angle_alpha   90.00
_cell.angle_beta   90.00
_cell.angle_gamma   90.00
#
_symmetry.space_group_name_H-M   'P 1'
#
loop_
_entity.id
_entity.type
_entity.pdbx_description
1 polymer ?
#
loop_
_entity_poly.entity_id
_entity_poly.type
_entity_poly.pdbx_seq_one_letter_code
_entity_poly.pdbx_strand_id
1 'polypeptide(L)'
;MEDVEYYKFHCGILVDEPVAPSIGRMIEAIQNAAVVWKTLSNMYSGEGNVMMMVEAQNKVENLKQERRTVKEYASELQQLWANLDHYDPLQLKHEDDIVIGNKWLQRRRVIHFLKGLNKEFEDRSVTPGNSLVISELICA
;
A
#
# COMPACT_ATOMS: atom_id res chain seq x y z
N MET A 1 22.76 -22.08 11.61
CA MET A 1 22.40 -21.17 12.72
C MET A 1 22.20 -19.84 12.04
N GLU A 2 20.94 -19.57 11.75
CA GLU A 2 20.45 -18.72 10.66
C GLU A 2 20.53 -17.22 11.00
N ASP A 3 21.09 -16.47 10.05
CA ASP A 3 20.60 -15.23 9.46
C ASP A 3 20.06 -14.11 10.37
N VAL A 4 20.98 -13.23 10.80
CA VAL A 4 20.68 -11.91 11.41
C VAL A 4 20.64 -10.79 10.35
N GLU A 5 20.54 -11.12 9.06
CA GLU A 5 20.45 -10.14 7.96
C GLU A 5 19.01 -9.74 7.57
N TYR A 6 17.98 -10.28 8.23
CA TYR A 6 16.58 -10.05 7.81
C TYR A 6 15.91 -8.77 8.35
N TYR A 7 16.62 -7.94 9.13
CA TYR A 7 16.16 -6.58 9.45
C TYR A 7 16.79 -5.54 8.54
N LYS A 8 16.65 -5.77 7.23
CA LYS A 8 16.91 -4.76 6.20
C LYS A 8 15.94 -3.60 6.43
N PHE A 9 16.39 -2.62 7.20
CA PHE A 9 15.79 -1.31 7.36
C PHE A 9 15.34 -0.78 5.99
N HIS A 10 14.04 -0.75 5.75
CA HIS A 10 13.46 -0.20 4.52
C HIS A 10 12.92 1.22 4.68
N CYS A 11 13.31 1.93 5.74
CA CYS A 11 13.06 3.36 5.84
C CYS A 11 14.31 4.11 5.35
N GLY A 12 14.52 4.11 4.03
CA GLY A 12 15.46 5.00 3.36
C GLY A 12 14.94 6.43 3.31
N ILE A 13 14.50 6.99 4.43
CA ILE A 13 14.19 8.41 4.53
C ILE A 13 15.39 9.07 5.23
N LEU A 14 16.25 9.70 4.44
CA LEU A 14 17.05 10.83 4.94
C LEU A 14 16.03 11.91 5.33
N VAL A 15 15.62 11.92 6.60
CA VAL A 15 14.77 12.99 7.13
C VAL A 15 15.69 14.16 7.47
N ASP A 16 16.03 14.97 6.47
CA ASP A 16 16.63 16.30 6.71
C ASP A 16 15.58 17.33 7.17
N GLU A 17 14.32 16.89 7.39
CA GLU A 17 13.24 17.72 7.89
C GLU A 17 13.20 17.71 9.43
N PRO A 18 13.18 18.88 10.10
CA PRO A 18 13.20 18.93 11.56
C PRO A 18 11.94 18.28 12.14
N VAL A 19 12.15 17.30 13.01
CA VAL A 19 11.09 16.65 13.79
C VAL A 19 10.23 17.73 14.48
N ALA A 20 8.91 17.63 14.33
CA ALA A 20 8.00 18.60 14.94
C ALA A 20 8.30 18.74 16.46
N PRO A 21 8.30 19.95 17.04
CA PRO A 21 8.71 20.17 18.45
C PRO A 21 7.88 19.39 19.48
N SER A 22 6.66 18.97 19.13
CA SER A 22 5.83 18.08 19.95
C SER A 22 6.36 16.64 19.97
N ILE A 23 6.84 16.14 18.83
CA ILE A 23 7.43 14.80 18.69
C ILE A 23 8.80 14.77 19.38
N GLY A 24 9.63 15.81 19.20
CA GLY A 24 10.95 15.91 19.85
C GLY A 24 10.87 15.81 21.38
N ARG A 25 9.95 16.57 22.00
CA ARG A 25 9.71 16.51 23.46
C ARG A 25 9.25 15.15 23.95
N MET A 26 8.49 14.41 23.14
CA MET A 26 8.02 13.07 23.49
C MET A 26 9.14 12.03 23.40
N ILE A 27 10.02 12.15 22.40
CA ILE A 27 11.21 11.31 22.26
C ILE A 27 12.13 11.52 23.47
N GLU A 28 12.38 12.78 23.85
CA GLU A 28 13.22 13.12 25.02
C GLU A 28 12.66 12.61 26.35
N ALA A 29 11.33 12.47 26.46
CA ALA A 29 10.67 12.02 27.67
C ALA A 29 10.73 10.49 27.89
N ILE A 30 11.08 9.70 26.87
CA ILE A 30 11.04 8.23 26.92
C ILE A 30 12.47 7.67 26.86
N GLN A 31 12.90 7.04 27.94
CA GLN A 31 14.29 6.57 28.11
C GLN A 31 14.68 5.37 27.23
N ASN A 32 13.71 4.69 26.62
CA ASN A 32 13.93 3.49 25.83
C ASN A 32 13.51 3.74 24.38
N ALA A 33 14.46 3.64 23.45
CA ALA A 33 14.23 3.82 22.02
C ALA A 33 13.14 2.90 21.46
N ALA A 34 13.04 1.65 21.94
CA ALA A 34 11.97 0.74 21.52
C ALA A 34 10.58 1.23 21.96
N VAL A 35 10.48 1.87 23.12
CA VAL A 35 9.23 2.46 23.62
C VAL A 35 8.88 3.72 22.85
N VAL A 36 9.87 4.55 22.48
CA VAL A 36 9.68 5.70 21.57
C VAL A 36 9.08 5.23 20.25
N TRP A 37 9.73 4.28 19.58
CA TRP A 37 9.28 3.78 18.27
C TRP A 37 7.90 3.12 18.34
N LYS A 38 7.64 2.31 19.37
CA LYS A 38 6.31 1.72 19.58
C LYS A 38 5.24 2.79 19.80
N THR A 39 5.55 3.84 20.55
CA THR A 39 4.61 4.92 20.84
C THR A 39 4.30 5.73 19.58
N LEU A 40 5.33 6.11 18.82
CA LEU A 40 5.17 6.80 17.53
C LEU A 40 4.40 5.94 16.52
N SER A 41 4.73 4.65 16.42
CA SER A 41 3.99 3.70 15.58
C SER A 41 2.52 3.66 15.95
N ASN A 42 2.16 3.56 17.24
CA ASN A 42 0.77 3.51 17.65
C ASN A 42 -0.01 4.80 17.36
N MET A 43 0.65 5.96 17.46
CA MET A 43 -0.01 7.24 17.23
C MET A 43 -0.19 7.56 15.75
N TYR A 44 0.72 7.07 14.90
CA TYR A 44 0.79 7.47 13.49
C TYR A 44 0.68 6.32 12.49
N SER A 45 0.48 5.07 12.94
CA SER A 45 0.30 3.94 12.02
C SER A 45 -0.94 4.14 11.16
N GLY A 46 -2.02 4.71 11.70
CA GLY A 46 -3.31 4.73 11.00
C GLY A 46 -3.95 3.34 10.87
N GLU A 47 -3.34 2.29 11.43
CA GLU A 47 -3.92 0.94 11.48
C GLU A 47 -5.24 0.99 12.27
N GLY A 48 -6.31 0.47 11.67
CA GLY A 48 -7.66 0.57 12.23
C GLY A 48 -8.26 1.99 12.21
N ASN A 49 -7.60 2.98 11.59
CA ASN A 49 -8.18 4.31 11.41
C ASN A 49 -9.20 4.30 10.26
N VAL A 50 -10.46 4.06 10.63
CA VAL A 50 -11.60 4.00 9.71
C VAL A 50 -11.71 5.24 8.81
N MET A 51 -11.35 6.43 9.30
CA MET A 51 -11.42 7.64 8.48
C MET A 51 -10.39 7.59 7.34
N MET A 52 -9.14 7.23 7.64
CA MET A 52 -8.08 7.09 6.63
C MET A 52 -8.40 5.98 5.63
N MET A 53 -9.02 4.88 6.09
CA MET A 53 -9.52 3.82 5.22
C MET A 53 -10.58 4.35 4.26
N VAL A 54 -11.61 5.06 4.76
CA VAL A 54 -12.69 5.60 3.94
C VAL A 54 -12.15 6.60 2.91
N GLU A 55 -11.23 7.47 3.30
CA GLU A 55 -10.58 8.41 2.38
C GLU A 55 -9.78 7.69 1.29
N ALA A 56 -8.97 6.70 1.64
CA ALA A 56 -8.20 5.92 0.68
C ALA A 56 -9.11 5.13 -0.26
N GLN A 57 -10.16 4.49 0.28
CA GLN A 57 -11.14 3.72 -0.50
C GLN A 57 -11.88 4.62 -1.50
N ASN A 58 -12.34 5.80 -1.06
CA ASN A 58 -12.96 6.79 -1.94
C ASN A 58 -12.02 7.22 -3.06
N LYS A 59 -10.74 7.43 -2.77
CA LYS A 59 -9.74 7.77 -3.81
C LYS A 59 -9.59 6.64 -4.82
N VAL A 60 -9.47 5.38 -4.36
CA VAL A 60 -9.39 4.22 -5.26
C VAL A 60 -10.59 4.20 -6.20
N GLU A 61 -11.82 4.26 -5.67
CA GLU A 61 -13.05 4.11 -6.46
C GLU A 61 -13.23 5.19 -7.53
N ASN A 62 -12.74 6.40 -7.26
CA ASN A 62 -12.89 7.54 -8.17
C ASN A 62 -11.68 7.74 -9.09
N LEU A 63 -10.55 7.08 -8.85
CA LEU A 63 -9.34 7.28 -9.64
C LEU A 63 -9.47 6.65 -11.03
N LYS A 64 -9.35 7.50 -12.05
CA LYS A 64 -9.31 7.15 -13.47
C LYS A 64 -7.97 7.58 -14.08
N GLN A 65 -7.57 6.95 -15.18
CA GLN A 65 -6.33 7.28 -15.88
C GLN A 65 -6.35 8.74 -16.36
N GLU A 66 -7.41 9.14 -17.04
CA GLU A 66 -7.61 10.51 -17.54
C GLU A 66 -6.41 11.01 -18.36
N ARG A 67 -5.77 12.10 -17.93
CA ARG A 67 -4.61 12.71 -18.62
C ARG A 67 -3.27 12.08 -18.23
N ARG A 68 -3.26 11.14 -17.27
CA ARG A 68 -2.04 10.48 -16.80
C ARG A 68 -1.59 9.40 -17.78
N THR A 69 -0.30 9.12 -17.79
CA THR A 69 0.21 7.89 -18.41
C THR A 69 -0.32 6.66 -17.66
N VAL A 70 -0.38 5.52 -18.33
CA VAL A 70 -0.78 4.24 -17.70
C VAL A 70 0.12 3.91 -16.50
N LYS A 71 1.41 4.25 -16.58
CA LYS A 71 2.38 4.04 -15.51
C LYS A 71 2.06 4.88 -14.27
N GLU A 72 1.84 6.19 -14.45
CA GLU A 72 1.49 7.10 -13.34
C GLU A 72 0.19 6.67 -12.67
N TYR A 73 -0.82 6.31 -13.48
CA TYR A 73 -2.08 5.79 -12.97
C TYR A 73 -1.91 4.49 -12.16
N ALA A 74 -1.12 3.54 -12.68
CA ALA A 74 -0.83 2.29 -11.98
C ALA A 74 -0.09 2.52 -10.66
N SER A 75 0.94 3.38 -10.65
CA SER A 75 1.70 3.70 -9.43
C SER A 75 0.84 4.38 -8.36
N GLU A 76 -0.05 5.29 -8.75
CA GLU A 76 -0.97 5.94 -7.81
C GLU A 76 -1.96 4.92 -7.20
N LEU A 77 -2.50 4.01 -8.01
CA LEU A 77 -3.35 2.90 -7.52
C LEU A 77 -2.59 1.95 -6.58
N GLN A 78 -1.36 1.56 -6.93
CA GLN A 78 -0.52 0.70 -6.09
C GLN A 78 -0.29 1.32 -4.72
N GLN A 79 0.02 2.62 -4.67
CA GLN A 79 0.20 3.33 -3.41
C GLN A 79 -1.09 3.37 -2.58
N LEU A 80 -2.24 3.64 -3.21
CA LEU A 80 -3.53 3.65 -2.51
C LEU A 80 -3.91 2.27 -1.96
N TRP A 81 -3.65 1.21 -2.72
CA TRP A 81 -3.87 -0.16 -2.29
C TRP A 81 -2.94 -0.58 -1.14
N ALA A 82 -1.67 -0.18 -1.18
CA ALA A 82 -0.74 -0.42 -0.08
C ALA A 82 -1.19 0.28 1.21
N ASN A 83 -1.72 1.51 1.11
CA ASN A 83 -2.30 2.20 2.26
C ASN A 83 -3.51 1.44 2.82
N LEU A 84 -4.39 0.93 1.96
CA LEU A 84 -5.54 0.12 2.41
C LEU A 84 -5.10 -1.18 3.09
N ASP A 85 -4.10 -1.87 2.53
CA ASP A 85 -3.53 -3.09 3.13
C ASP A 85 -2.88 -2.82 4.49
N HIS A 86 -2.34 -1.61 4.69
CA HIS A 86 -1.76 -1.16 5.95
C HIS A 86 -2.84 -0.78 6.99
N TYR A 87 -3.92 -0.13 6.57
CA TYR A 87 -4.99 0.27 7.48
C TYR A 87 -5.92 -0.87 7.88
N ASP A 88 -6.16 -1.82 6.96
CA ASP A 88 -7.04 -2.98 7.14
C ASP A 88 -6.38 -4.25 6.56
N PRO A 89 -5.38 -4.80 7.27
CA PRO A 89 -4.66 -5.98 6.81
C PRO A 89 -5.60 -7.18 6.74
N LEU A 90 -5.46 -7.98 5.67
CA LEU A 90 -6.23 -9.22 5.52
C LEU A 90 -5.85 -10.23 6.60
N GLN A 91 -6.73 -10.43 7.58
CA GLN A 91 -6.53 -11.39 8.67
C GLN A 91 -7.30 -12.69 8.40
N LEU A 92 -6.59 -13.73 7.97
CA LEU A 92 -7.14 -15.08 7.82
C LEU A 92 -6.33 -16.07 8.67
N LYS A 93 -7.01 -17.07 9.24
CA LYS A 93 -6.44 -18.00 10.23
C LYS A 93 -5.59 -19.11 9.62
N HIS A 94 -5.82 -19.47 8.37
CA HIS A 94 -5.19 -20.58 7.69
C HIS A 94 -4.41 -20.08 6.48
N GLU A 95 -3.19 -20.58 6.29
CA GLU A 95 -2.30 -20.16 5.20
C GLU A 95 -2.91 -20.40 3.82
N ASP A 96 -3.60 -21.53 3.63
CA ASP A 96 -4.32 -21.83 2.39
C ASP A 96 -5.38 -20.77 2.06
N ASP A 97 -6.10 -20.31 3.09
CA ASP A 97 -7.12 -19.26 2.94
C ASP A 97 -6.47 -17.90 2.64
N ILE A 98 -5.31 -17.59 3.21
CA ILE A 98 -4.52 -16.39 2.90
C ILE A 98 -4.17 -16.37 1.41
N VAL A 99 -3.69 -17.48 0.87
CA VAL A 99 -3.33 -17.58 -0.57
C VAL A 99 -4.57 -17.36 -1.45
N ILE A 100 -5.70 -17.96 -1.09
CA ILE A 100 -6.96 -17.80 -1.84
C ILE A 100 -7.46 -16.35 -1.75
N GLY A 101 -7.46 -15.76 -0.56
CA GLY A 101 -7.87 -14.39 -0.30
C GLY A 101 -7.02 -13.37 -1.06
N ASN A 102 -5.71 -13.54 -1.05
CA ASN A 102 -4.79 -12.70 -1.83
C ASN A 102 -5.06 -12.80 -3.33
N LYS A 103 -5.20 -14.02 -3.87
CA LYS A 103 -5.55 -14.19 -5.30
C LYS A 103 -6.87 -13.51 -5.65
N TRP A 104 -7.87 -13.58 -4.77
CA TRP A 104 -9.14 -12.91 -4.97
C TRP A 104 -9.01 -11.38 -4.94
N LEU A 105 -8.25 -10.84 -3.98
CA LEU A 105 -8.00 -9.41 -3.85
C LEU A 105 -7.28 -8.85 -5.09
N GLN A 106 -6.19 -9.50 -5.52
CA GLN A 106 -5.43 -9.07 -6.69
C GLN A 106 -6.26 -9.08 -7.97
N ARG A 107 -7.12 -10.09 -8.16
CA ARG A 107 -8.07 -10.09 -9.29
C ARG A 107 -9.00 -8.88 -9.27
N ARG A 108 -9.52 -8.48 -8.10
CA ARG A 108 -10.37 -7.29 -7.98
C ARG A 108 -9.59 -6.00 -8.29
N ARG A 109 -8.32 -5.90 -7.88
CA ARG A 109 -7.43 -4.78 -8.21
C ARG A 109 -7.18 -4.66 -9.71
N VAL A 110 -6.91 -5.77 -10.38
CA VAL A 110 -6.78 -5.81 -11.84
C VAL A 110 -8.07 -5.35 -12.53
N ILE A 111 -9.23 -5.87 -12.12
CA ILE A 111 -10.52 -5.45 -12.69
C ILE A 111 -10.75 -3.95 -12.46
N HIS A 112 -10.41 -3.44 -11.28
CA HIS A 112 -10.54 -2.02 -10.97
C HIS A 112 -9.65 -1.15 -11.86
N PHE A 113 -8.37 -1.51 -11.99
CA PHE A 113 -7.41 -0.84 -12.88
C PHE A 113 -7.93 -0.79 -14.32
N LEU A 114 -8.36 -1.93 -14.87
CA LEU A 114 -8.87 -2.00 -16.24
C LEU A 114 -10.10 -1.10 -16.45
N LYS A 115 -11.03 -1.06 -15.48
CA LYS A 115 -12.22 -0.18 -15.52
C LYS A 115 -11.90 1.31 -15.43
N GLY A 116 -10.68 1.68 -15.04
CA GLY A 116 -10.25 3.07 -14.96
C GLY A 116 -9.35 3.54 -16.09
N LEU A 117 -8.95 2.64 -16.99
CA LEU A 117 -8.19 3.00 -18.19
C LEU A 117 -9.03 3.82 -19.17
N ASN A 118 -8.35 4.66 -19.96
CA ASN A 118 -8.99 5.33 -21.08
C ASN A 118 -9.35 4.33 -22.18
N LYS A 119 -10.42 4.61 -22.94
CA LYS A 119 -10.93 3.74 -24.02
C LYS A 119 -9.88 3.33 -25.06
N GLU A 120 -8.90 4.20 -25.32
CA GLU A 120 -7.79 3.96 -26.25
C GLU A 120 -6.81 2.83 -25.82
N PHE A 121 -6.88 2.42 -24.55
CA PHE A 121 -6.12 1.30 -23.98
C PHE A 121 -7.02 0.11 -23.62
N GLU A 122 -8.34 0.28 -23.57
CA GLU A 122 -9.31 -0.77 -23.26
C GLU A 122 -9.28 -1.90 -24.32
N ASP A 123 -9.19 -1.55 -25.60
CA ASP A 123 -9.25 -2.51 -26.73
C ASP A 123 -7.98 -3.40 -26.86
N ARG A 124 -6.81 -2.91 -26.39
CA ARG A 124 -5.56 -3.68 -26.36
C ARG A 124 -5.45 -4.63 -25.16
N SER A 125 -6.28 -4.45 -24.14
CA SER A 125 -6.29 -5.29 -22.92
C SER A 125 -7.01 -6.63 -23.08
N VAL A 126 -7.75 -6.82 -24.18
CA VAL A 126 -8.54 -8.03 -24.44
C VAL A 126 -7.70 -9.18 -25.03
N THR A 127 -6.41 -8.96 -25.29
CA THR A 127 -5.50 -10.03 -25.72
C THR A 127 -4.96 -10.82 -24.52
N PRO A 128 -5.08 -12.17 -24.50
CA PRO A 128 -4.70 -13.00 -23.35
C PRO A 128 -3.27 -12.80 -22.84
N GLY A 129 -2.34 -12.43 -23.73
CA GLY A 129 -0.94 -12.18 -23.38
C GLY A 129 -0.68 -10.91 -22.55
N ASN A 130 -1.55 -9.89 -22.67
CA ASN A 130 -1.38 -8.62 -21.95
C ASN A 130 -1.93 -8.68 -20.51
N SER A 131 -2.86 -9.61 -20.25
CA SER A 131 -3.42 -9.84 -18.91
C SER A 131 -2.35 -10.35 -17.92
N LEU A 132 -1.40 -11.17 -18.40
CA LEU A 132 -0.25 -11.66 -17.62
C LEU A 132 0.69 -10.51 -17.23
N VAL A 133 1.06 -9.65 -18.18
CA VAL A 133 1.98 -8.52 -17.93
C VAL A 133 1.35 -7.48 -17.00
N ILE A 134 0.04 -7.23 -17.09
CA ILE A 134 -0.68 -6.32 -16.18
C ILE A 134 -0.80 -6.94 -14.78
N SER A 135 -0.99 -8.26 -14.68
CA SER A 135 -0.99 -8.95 -13.38
C SER A 135 0.37 -8.91 -12.68
N GLU A 136 1.46 -9.02 -13.44
CA GLU A 136 2.83 -8.88 -12.93
C GLU A 136 3.15 -7.45 -12.49
N LEU A 137 2.68 -6.44 -13.23
CA LEU A 137 2.86 -5.03 -12.85
C LEU A 137 2.09 -4.62 -11.59
N ILE A 138 0.96 -5.28 -11.29
CA ILE A 138 0.12 -4.97 -10.12
C ILE A 138 0.56 -5.78 -8.88
N CYS A 139 1.21 -6.93 -9.07
CA CYS A 139 1.63 -7.83 -8.00
C CYS A 139 3.13 -7.74 -7.62
N ALA A 140 3.92 -6.90 -8.29
CA ALA A 140 5.32 -6.61 -7.93
C ALA A 140 5.41 -5.40 -7.00
#